data_AF-A0A497Y4B2-F1
#
_entry.id   AF-A0A497Y4B2-F1
#
_cell.length_a   1.000
_cell.length_b   1.000
_cell.length_c   1.000
_cell.angle_alpha   90.00
_cell.angle_beta   90.00
_cell.angle_gamma   90.00
#
_symmetry.space_group_name_H-M   'P 1'
#
loop_
_entity.id
_entity.type
_entity.pdbx_description
1 polymer ?
#
loop_
_entity_poly.entity_id
_entity_poly.type
_entity_poly.pdbx_seq_one_letter_code
_entity_poly.pdbx_strand_id
1 'polypeptide(L)'
;MKYFMVILLLLCCGCLVPGAPHWFKYKSNGKYVDSVIIISYPNALTYKYKSAKRDYDSILVLDPIHRVFRRMEIKENFYFNETPHYSFHKRESWNLVKMEKVDYVIIKRYHLHSVTVDTLCYIK
;
A
#
# COMPACT_ATOMS: atom_id res chain seq x y z
N MET A 1 -18.60 17.73 -43.32
CA MET A 1 -17.31 17.34 -42.69
C MET A 1 -16.97 18.08 -41.39
N LYS A 2 -17.86 18.90 -40.78
CA LYS A 2 -17.54 19.63 -39.53
C LYS A 2 -17.82 18.83 -38.23
N TYR A 3 -18.74 17.86 -38.27
CA TYR A 3 -19.15 17.11 -37.07
C TYR A 3 -18.24 15.91 -36.74
N PHE A 4 -17.38 15.49 -37.67
CA PHE A 4 -16.48 14.35 -37.46
C PHE A 4 -15.32 14.69 -36.51
N MET A 5 -14.88 15.95 -36.46
CA MET A 5 -13.82 16.38 -35.54
C MET A 5 -14.27 16.41 -34.07
N VAL A 6 -15.55 16.65 -33.79
CA VAL A 6 -16.05 16.73 -32.41
C VAL A 6 -16.10 15.34 -31.77
N ILE A 7 -16.45 14.31 -32.55
CA ILE A 7 -16.48 12.91 -32.10
C ILE A 7 -15.06 12.39 -31.85
N LEU A 8 -14.09 12.78 -32.68
CA LEU A 8 -12.69 12.38 -32.52
C LEU A 8 -12.05 12.99 -31.26
N LEU A 9 -12.40 14.23 -30.91
CA LEU A 9 -11.88 14.91 -29.71
C LEU A 9 -12.42 14.29 -28.41
N LEU A 10 -13.66 13.80 -28.40
CA LEU A 10 -14.24 13.07 -27.26
C LEU A 10 -13.58 11.71 -27.03
N LEU A 11 -13.09 11.05 -28.09
CA LEU A 11 -12.37 9.79 -28.00
C LEU A 11 -10.91 9.96 -27.54
N CYS A 12 -10.29 11.11 -27.81
CA CYS A 12 -8.90 11.38 -27.42
C CYS A 12 -8.71 11.91 -25.99
N CYS A 13 -9.77 12.39 -25.31
CA CYS A 13 -9.68 12.99 -23.98
C CYS A 13 -10.03 12.06 -22.80
N GLY A 14 -10.23 10.76 -23.04
CA GLY A 14 -10.98 9.91 -22.10
C GLY A 14 -10.29 8.65 -21.57
N CYS A 15 -8.96 8.51 -21.54
CA CYS A 15 -8.33 7.39 -20.83
C CYS A 15 -8.29 7.61 -19.30
N LEU A 16 -9.39 8.06 -18.70
CA LEU A 16 -9.63 7.90 -17.26
C LEU A 16 -10.25 6.52 -17.09
N VAL A 17 -9.41 5.48 -17.13
CA VAL A 17 -9.85 4.10 -16.89
C VAL A 17 -10.49 4.06 -15.48
N PRO A 18 -11.81 3.87 -15.37
CA PRO A 18 -12.45 3.74 -14.07
C PRO A 18 -11.87 2.50 -13.40
N GLY A 19 -11.24 2.70 -12.24
CA GLY A 19 -10.60 1.62 -11.50
C GLY A 19 -9.09 1.45 -11.68
N ALA A 20 -8.39 2.47 -12.18
CA ALA A 20 -6.93 2.52 -12.07
C ALA A 20 -6.47 2.39 -10.60
N PRO A 21 -5.36 1.69 -10.33
CA PRO A 21 -4.87 1.51 -8.98
C PRO A 21 -4.40 2.84 -8.37
N HIS A 22 -4.82 3.11 -7.14
CA HIS A 22 -4.35 4.26 -6.36
C HIS A 22 -3.17 3.86 -5.48
N TRP A 23 -2.14 4.70 -5.48
CA TRP A 23 -0.89 4.45 -4.76
C TRP A 23 -0.75 5.44 -3.61
N PHE A 24 -0.59 4.92 -2.40
CA PHE A 24 -0.36 5.71 -1.20
C PHE A 24 0.99 5.32 -0.62
N LYS A 25 1.89 6.30 -0.43
CA LYS A 25 3.24 6.08 0.10
C LYS A 25 3.33 6.70 1.49
N TYR A 26 3.85 5.92 2.44
CA TYR A 26 4.03 6.33 3.83
C TYR A 26 5.47 6.02 4.25
N LYS A 27 6.06 6.87 5.10
CA LYS A 27 7.38 6.63 5.70
C LYS A 27 7.38 6.97 7.19
N SER A 28 8.26 6.32 7.94
CA SER A 28 8.52 6.69 9.34
C SER A 28 9.28 8.02 9.42
N ASN A 29 9.08 8.76 10.52
CA ASN A 29 9.75 10.04 10.78
C ASN A 29 11.17 9.89 11.37
N GLY A 30 11.76 8.69 11.33
CA GLY A 30 13.06 8.38 11.96
C GLY A 30 14.25 8.31 11.00
N LYS A 31 15.47 8.20 11.55
CA LYS A 31 16.73 8.03 10.80
C LYS A 31 16.80 6.75 9.95
N TYR A 32 16.01 5.73 10.29
CA TYR A 32 15.86 4.48 9.53
C TYR A 32 14.46 4.47 8.91
N VAL A 33 14.41 4.72 7.60
CA VAL A 33 13.17 5.10 6.95
C VAL A 33 12.44 3.88 6.44
N ASP A 34 11.76 3.21 7.37
CA ASP A 34 10.74 2.22 7.04
C ASP A 34 9.69 2.87 6.13
N SER A 35 9.19 2.09 5.17
CA SER A 35 8.22 2.61 4.21
C SER A 35 7.13 1.59 3.92
N VAL A 36 5.92 2.10 3.71
CA VAL A 36 4.77 1.32 3.24
C VAL A 36 4.28 1.94 1.95
N ILE A 37 4.02 1.07 0.99
CA ILE A 37 3.25 1.39 -0.20
C ILE A 37 1.94 0.62 -0.09
N ILE A 38 0.82 1.33 -0.21
CA ILE A 38 -0.50 0.73 -0.30
C ILE A 38 -1.03 0.97 -1.71
N ILE A 39 -1.47 -0.09 -2.36
CA ILE A 39 -2.01 -0.08 -3.70
C ILE A 39 -3.48 -0.50 -3.61
N SER A 40 -4.38 0.44 -3.84
CA SER A 40 -5.83 0.21 -3.84
C SER A 40 -6.32 -0.01 -5.27
N TYR A 41 -6.76 -1.24 -5.53
CA TYR A 41 -7.49 -1.63 -6.74
C TYR A 41 -9.01 -1.58 -6.46
N PRO A 42 -9.87 -1.66 -7.47
CA PRO A 42 -11.32 -1.71 -7.28
C PRO A 42 -11.82 -2.85 -6.40
N ASN A 43 -11.12 -3.99 -6.40
CA ASN A 43 -11.51 -5.22 -5.70
C ASN A 43 -10.38 -5.82 -4.86
N ALA A 44 -9.29 -5.08 -4.67
CA ALA A 44 -8.13 -5.58 -3.95
C ALA A 44 -7.33 -4.45 -3.30
N LEU A 45 -6.62 -4.80 -2.24
CA LEU A 45 -5.72 -3.92 -1.52
C LEU A 45 -4.40 -4.65 -1.29
N THR A 46 -3.30 -4.05 -1.73
CA THR A 46 -1.96 -4.61 -1.57
C THR A 46 -1.12 -3.68 -0.74
N TYR A 47 -0.58 -4.19 0.35
CA TYR A 47 0.38 -3.50 1.20
C TYR A 47 1.76 -4.08 0.93
N LYS A 48 2.73 -3.20 0.73
CA LYS A 48 4.14 -3.55 0.59
C LYS A 48 4.93 -2.74 1.60
N TYR A 49 5.47 -3.41 2.60
CA TYR A 49 6.30 -2.82 3.62
C TYR A 49 7.77 -3.16 3.35
N LYS A 50 8.61 -2.13 3.39
CA LYS A 50 10.06 -2.25 3.35
C LYS A 50 10.60 -1.84 4.71
N SER A 51 11.20 -2.80 5.39
CA SER A 51 11.88 -2.60 6.66
C SER A 51 13.32 -2.15 6.44
N ALA A 52 13.80 -1.19 7.21
CA ALA A 52 15.21 -0.84 7.29
C ALA A 52 16.02 -1.84 8.13
N LYS A 53 15.36 -2.61 9.01
CA LYS A 53 15.98 -3.66 9.85
C LYS A 53 15.53 -5.04 9.41
N ARG A 54 16.41 -6.05 9.52
CA ARG A 54 16.11 -7.42 9.07
C ARG A 54 15.41 -8.29 10.12
N ASP A 55 15.45 -7.90 11.38
CA ASP A 55 15.23 -8.82 12.49
C ASP A 55 13.82 -8.69 13.06
N TYR A 56 12.77 -8.87 12.24
CA TYR A 56 11.40 -8.87 12.75
C TYR A 56 10.73 -10.23 12.51
N ASP A 57 10.33 -10.89 13.60
CA ASP A 57 9.64 -12.18 13.62
C ASP A 57 8.27 -12.10 12.94
N SER A 58 7.59 -10.98 13.15
CA SER A 58 6.33 -10.68 12.47
C SER A 58 6.05 -9.19 12.39
N ILE A 59 5.34 -8.82 11.33
CA ILE A 59 4.92 -7.44 11.08
C ILE A 59 3.42 -7.43 10.83
N LEU A 60 2.72 -6.53 11.51
CA LEU A 60 1.29 -6.32 11.37
C LEU A 60 1.03 -4.89 10.93
N VAL A 61 0.19 -4.71 9.93
CA VAL A 61 -0.31 -3.40 9.49
C VAL A 61 -1.73 -3.21 9.99
N LEU A 62 -2.07 -2.01 10.44
CA LEU A 62 -3.46 -1.66 10.69
C LEU A 62 -4.16 -1.41 9.34
N ASP A 63 -5.13 -2.25 9.01
CA ASP A 63 -6.02 -2.01 7.87
C ASP A 63 -6.91 -0.80 8.19
N PRO A 64 -6.79 0.33 7.46
CA PRO A 64 -7.55 1.54 7.76
C PRO A 64 -9.04 1.39 7.44
N ILE A 65 -9.44 0.46 6.57
CA ILE A 65 -10.84 0.24 6.20
C ILE A 65 -11.54 -0.53 7.32
N HIS A 66 -10.95 -1.64 7.77
CA HIS A 66 -11.58 -2.54 8.76
C HIS A 66 -11.17 -2.25 10.20
N ARG A 67 -10.14 -1.41 10.40
CA ARG A 67 -9.53 -1.08 11.71
C ARG A 67 -9.02 -2.32 12.46
N VAL A 68 -8.54 -3.32 11.72
CA VAL A 68 -7.97 -4.57 12.26
C VAL A 68 -6.51 -4.71 11.86
N PHE A 69 -5.68 -5.21 12.78
CA PHE A 69 -4.30 -5.55 12.47
C PHE A 69 -4.23 -6.81 11.61
N ARG A 70 -3.54 -6.73 10.47
CA ARG A 70 -3.31 -7.83 9.54
C ARG A 70 -1.83 -8.15 9.50
N ARG A 71 -1.49 -9.42 9.74
CA ARG A 71 -0.12 -9.92 9.61
C ARG A 71 0.30 -9.88 8.14
N MET A 72 1.49 -9.34 7.90
CA MET A 72 2.13 -9.36 6.58
C MET A 72 2.99 -10.62 6.45
N GLU A 73 2.96 -11.21 5.26
CA GLU A 73 3.83 -12.31 4.88
C GLU A 73 5.22 -11.78 4.52
N ILE A 74 6.26 -12.49 4.94
CA ILE A 74 7.62 -12.24 4.48
C ILE A 74 7.70 -12.67 3.01
N LYS A 75 8.09 -11.75 2.14
CA LYS A 75 8.49 -12.04 0.76
C LYS A 75 10.00 -11.91 0.72
N GLU A 76 10.68 -13.04 0.90
CA GLU A 76 12.12 -13.11 0.81
C GLU A 76 12.54 -12.87 -0.64
N ASN A 77 12.85 -11.63 -1.00
CA ASN A 77 13.55 -11.33 -2.26
C ASN A 77 15.05 -11.59 -2.06
N PHE A 78 15.43 -12.86 -1.89
CA PHE A 78 16.82 -13.28 -1.68
C PHE A 78 17.79 -12.83 -2.79
N TYR A 79 17.27 -12.48 -3.97
CA TYR A 79 18.10 -12.25 -5.16
C TYR A 79 18.37 -10.79 -5.52
N PHE A 80 17.65 -9.79 -4.96
CA PHE A 80 17.74 -8.41 -5.48
C PHE A 80 17.68 -7.27 -4.45
N ASN A 81 17.27 -7.49 -3.21
CA ASN A 81 17.19 -6.41 -2.21
C ASN A 81 17.78 -6.84 -0.86
N GLU A 82 18.69 -6.02 -0.33
CA GLU A 82 19.35 -6.21 0.96
C GLU A 82 18.43 -5.99 2.19
N THR A 83 17.12 -5.93 2.02
CA THR A 83 16.18 -5.67 3.11
C THR A 83 14.94 -6.55 2.95
N PRO A 84 14.44 -7.17 4.03
CA PRO A 84 13.23 -8.00 3.94
C PRO A 84 12.04 -7.15 3.52
N HIS A 85 11.26 -7.70 2.60
CA HIS A 85 10.01 -7.15 2.14
C HIS A 85 8.88 -7.93 2.75
N TYR A 86 7.87 -7.22 3.24
CA TYR A 86 6.67 -7.81 3.79
C TYR A 86 5.48 -7.37 2.95
N SER A 87 4.55 -8.27 2.72
CA SER A 87 3.36 -7.96 1.94
C SER A 87 2.10 -8.53 2.55
N PHE A 88 1.01 -7.80 2.40
CA PHE A 88 -0.33 -8.29 2.68
C PHE A 88 -1.19 -7.98 1.46
N HIS A 89 -1.82 -9.01 0.90
CA HIS A 89 -2.74 -8.87 -0.22
C HIS A 89 -4.13 -9.29 0.24
N LYS A 90 -5.10 -8.41 0.02
CA LYS A 90 -6.51 -8.64 0.32
C LYS A 90 -7.29 -8.51 -0.98
N ARG A 91 -8.12 -9.51 -1.28
CA ARG A 91 -9.07 -9.48 -2.39
C ARG A 91 -10.47 -9.66 -1.82
N GLU A 92 -11.41 -8.83 -2.26
CA GLU A 92 -12.82 -8.98 -1.90
C GLU A 92 -13.64 -9.12 -3.18
N SER A 93 -14.56 -10.08 -3.17
CA SER A 93 -15.36 -10.46 -4.33
C SER A 93 -16.30 -9.33 -4.75
N TRP A 94 -16.83 -8.58 -3.79
CA TRP A 94 -17.81 -7.50 -3.98
C TRP A 94 -17.33 -6.23 -3.27
N ASN A 95 -17.16 -5.16 -4.06
CA ASN A 95 -16.91 -3.77 -3.64
C ASN A 95 -16.06 -3.63 -2.37
N LEU A 96 -14.76 -3.93 -2.48
CA LEU A 96 -13.81 -3.45 -1.48
C LEU A 96 -14.00 -1.94 -1.38
N VAL A 97 -14.35 -1.45 -0.20
CA VAL A 97 -14.50 0.00 0.03
C VAL A 97 -13.20 0.64 -0.43
N LYS A 98 -13.29 1.51 -1.44
CA LYS A 98 -12.12 2.15 -2.03
C LYS A 98 -11.35 2.83 -0.91
N MET A 99 -10.07 2.46 -0.76
CA MET A 99 -9.25 3.08 0.27
C MET A 99 -9.08 4.56 -0.05
N GLU A 100 -9.50 5.41 0.89
CA GLU A 100 -9.18 6.83 0.86
C GLU A 100 -7.80 7.08 1.45
N LYS A 101 -7.22 8.22 1.07
CA LYS A 101 -5.96 8.67 1.64
C LYS A 101 -6.16 8.89 3.15
N VAL A 102 -5.29 8.29 3.96
CA VAL A 102 -5.17 8.57 5.40
C VAL A 102 -3.89 9.33 5.67
N ASP A 103 -3.82 10.07 6.77
CA ASP A 103 -2.62 10.84 7.12
C ASP A 103 -1.47 9.95 7.59
N TYR A 104 -1.79 8.81 8.19
CA TYR A 104 -0.82 7.87 8.70
C TYR A 104 -1.31 6.43 8.68
N VAL A 105 -0.36 5.50 8.74
CA VAL A 105 -0.57 4.06 8.87
C VAL A 105 0.22 3.56 10.06
N ILE A 106 -0.39 2.69 10.86
CA ILE A 106 0.23 2.09 12.04
C ILE A 106 0.80 0.72 11.68
N ILE A 107 2.04 0.48 12.08
CA ILE A 107 2.70 -0.81 11.98
C ILE A 107 3.12 -1.29 13.37
N LYS A 108 2.86 -2.58 13.65
CA LYS A 108 3.42 -3.30 14.80
C LYS A 108 4.49 -4.26 14.31
N ARG A 109 5.65 -4.20 14.95
CA ARG A 109 6.81 -5.06 14.67
C ARG A 109 7.10 -5.86 15.92
N TYR A 110 7.24 -7.18 15.77
CA TYR A 110 7.58 -8.08 16.87
C TYR A 110 8.99 -8.61 16.66
N HIS A 111 9.79 -8.58 17.73
CA HIS A 111 11.15 -9.13 17.75
C HIS A 111 11.50 -9.61 19.16
N LEU A 112 11.89 -10.88 19.30
CA LEU A 112 12.42 -11.46 20.55
C LEU A 112 11.61 -11.03 21.80
N HIS A 113 10.29 -11.22 21.75
CA HIS A 113 9.33 -10.90 22.83
C HIS A 113 9.06 -9.40 23.07
N SER A 114 9.62 -8.51 22.25
CA SER A 114 9.29 -7.08 22.27
C SER A 114 8.33 -6.72 21.12
N VAL A 115 7.51 -5.69 21.36
CA VAL A 115 6.67 -5.08 20.33
C VAL A 115 7.04 -3.62 20.17
N THR A 116 7.34 -3.22 18.94
CA THR A 116 7.53 -1.81 18.57
C THR A 116 6.38 -1.37 17.69
N VAL A 117 5.72 -0.27 18.06
CA VAL A 117 4.68 0.36 17.27
C VAL A 117 5.27 1.57 16.56
N ASP A 118 5.03 1.69 15.26
CA ASP A 118 5.44 2.83 14.45
C ASP A 118 4.23 3.47 13.77
N THR A 119 4.33 4.77 13.54
CA THR A 119 3.35 5.55 12.80
C THR A 119 4.05 6.12 11.57
N LEU A 120 3.66 5.63 10.39
CA LEU A 120 4.22 6.08 9.12
C LEU A 120 3.30 7.14 8.53
N CYS A 121 3.84 8.33 8.28
CA CYS A 121 3.09 9.46 7.76
C CYS A 121 3.05 9.44 6.22
N TYR A 122 1.94 9.93 5.65
CA TYR A 122 1.78 10.06 4.21
C TYR A 122 2.78 11.04 3.61
N ILE A 123 3.35 10.68 2.46
CA ILE A 123 4.22 11.56 1.68
C ILE A 123 3.53 11.91 0.37
N LYS A 124 3.48 13.22 0.07
CA LYS A 124 3.00 13.78 -1.19
C LYS A 124 3.94 13.45 -2.35
#